data_AF-A0A8X7WW24-F1
#
_entry.id   AF-A0A8X7WW24-F1
#
_cell.length_a   1.000
_cell.length_b   1.000
_cell.length_c   1.000
_cell.angle_alpha   90.00
_cell.angle_beta   90.00
_cell.angle_gamma   90.00
#
_symmetry.space_group_name_H-M   'P 1'
#
loop_
_entity.id
_entity.type
_entity.pdbx_description
1 polymer ?
#
loop_
_entity_poly.entity_id
_entity_poly.type
_entity_poly.pdbx_seq_one_letter_code
_entity_poly.pdbx_strand_id
1 'polypeptide(L)'
;MCVNDILAQGAEPLFFLDYYSCGQLDVRVASSVIAGIAAACKEAGCALLGGETAEMPGMYAPGEYDLAGFAVGAVERDCMLPRLDQMCAGDQVIGISSSGIHSNGFSLVRKILEKAGLECSSPAPFGPEGQTVGEVLLTPTKIYSKLLHPILRSGKVKAYAHITGGGLLENIPRVLPKHLAVDLDTALWKIPEVFSWLQREGQLSEEEMARTFNCGVGAVLVVGRDEAEGVLQDVRTREEAWIIGTVVPVSPGAERVMIRNLFSSLRSVPKEKAPQDDSGEVAAAAKTKARVAVLISGTGTNMQALIEQAKKPSSSADIVLVISNRPGVEGLRKATRAGIQTRVVDHKLFGSRSEFDSTIDRVLEEFNISFVCLAGFMRILTGTFVKKWNGKDMENSIKVQLEGQNYSCYRK
;
A
#
# COMPACT_ATOMS: atom_id res chain seq x y z
N MET A 1 3.04 -1.05 -18.39
CA MET A 1 3.80 0.06 -17.78
C MET A 1 4.03 1.14 -18.82
N CYS A 2 5.25 1.36 -19.32
CA CYS A 2 5.69 2.61 -19.96
C CYS A 2 4.73 3.23 -21.01
N VAL A 3 4.07 2.41 -21.85
CA VAL A 3 3.09 2.87 -22.85
C VAL A 3 1.82 3.50 -22.24
N ASN A 4 1.41 3.09 -21.04
CA ASN A 4 0.32 3.68 -20.27
C ASN A 4 0.75 4.97 -19.55
N ASP A 5 2.06 5.14 -19.28
CA ASP A 5 2.60 6.31 -18.57
C ASP A 5 2.79 7.51 -19.52
N ILE A 6 3.25 7.27 -20.76
CA ILE A 6 3.29 8.31 -21.81
C ILE A 6 1.88 8.70 -22.29
N LEU A 7 0.92 7.76 -22.26
CA LEU A 7 -0.50 8.02 -22.54
C LEU A 7 -1.09 9.09 -21.60
N ALA A 8 -0.57 9.22 -20.37
CA ALA A 8 -1.01 10.24 -19.42
C ALA A 8 -0.73 11.68 -19.84
N GLN A 9 0.18 11.87 -20.80
CA GLN A 9 0.48 13.16 -21.44
C GLN A 9 -0.31 13.36 -22.75
N GLY A 10 -1.16 12.39 -23.13
CA GLY A 10 -1.87 12.35 -24.41
C GLY A 10 -1.07 11.75 -25.57
N ALA A 11 0.09 11.13 -25.30
CA ALA A 11 1.01 10.67 -26.33
C ALA A 11 0.64 9.31 -26.93
N GLU A 12 0.74 9.24 -28.27
CA GLU A 12 0.69 8.00 -29.04
C GLU A 12 2.03 7.27 -28.93
N PRO A 13 2.07 6.01 -28.44
CA PRO A 13 3.31 5.24 -28.41
C PRO A 13 3.82 4.98 -29.84
N LEU A 14 5.02 5.47 -30.16
CA LEU A 14 5.66 5.27 -31.46
C LEU A 14 6.53 4.01 -31.45
N PHE A 15 7.43 3.90 -30.47
CA PHE A 15 8.35 2.78 -30.37
C PHE A 15 8.74 2.43 -28.92
N PHE A 16 9.27 1.22 -28.78
CA PHE A 16 9.78 0.63 -27.55
C PHE A 16 11.20 0.08 -27.76
N LEU A 17 12.00 0.11 -26.70
CA LEU A 17 13.25 -0.64 -26.56
C LEU A 17 13.30 -1.32 -25.19
N ASP A 18 13.96 -2.48 -25.13
CA ASP A 18 14.16 -3.24 -23.89
C ASP A 18 15.64 -3.39 -23.52
N TYR A 19 15.89 -3.65 -22.24
CA TYR A 19 17.17 -4.07 -21.71
C TYR A 19 16.91 -5.24 -20.75
N TYR A 20 17.34 -6.42 -21.15
CA TYR A 20 17.25 -7.65 -20.36
C TYR A 20 18.60 -7.93 -19.73
N SER A 21 18.64 -8.12 -18.41
CA SER A 21 19.87 -8.51 -17.72
C SER A 21 19.64 -9.65 -16.75
N CYS A 22 20.58 -10.61 -16.68
CA CYS A 22 20.39 -11.88 -15.98
C CYS A 22 21.68 -12.36 -15.33
N GLY A 23 21.57 -13.29 -14.37
CA GLY A 23 22.74 -13.93 -13.75
C GLY A 23 23.48 -14.85 -14.73
N GLN A 24 22.77 -15.86 -15.23
CA GLN A 24 23.21 -16.72 -16.33
C GLN A 24 22.10 -16.80 -17.38
N LEU A 25 22.43 -16.76 -18.66
CA LEU A 25 21.46 -16.66 -19.75
C LEU A 25 20.81 -18.03 -20.11
N ASP A 26 19.59 -18.31 -19.63
CA ASP A 26 18.74 -19.32 -20.28
C ASP A 26 18.03 -18.70 -21.49
N VAL A 27 18.51 -19.07 -22.67
CA VAL A 27 17.99 -18.63 -23.98
C VAL A 27 16.49 -18.85 -24.14
N ARG A 28 15.89 -19.88 -23.51
CA ARG A 28 14.44 -20.15 -23.59
C ARG A 28 13.64 -19.18 -22.73
N VAL A 29 14.15 -18.81 -21.54
CA VAL A 29 13.54 -17.78 -20.69
C VAL A 29 13.62 -16.43 -21.39
N ALA A 30 14.81 -16.03 -21.85
CA ALA A 30 15.00 -14.79 -22.59
C ALA A 30 14.12 -14.71 -23.84
N SER A 31 14.08 -15.76 -24.68
CA SER A 31 13.21 -15.81 -25.87
C SER A 31 11.72 -15.65 -25.53
N SER A 32 11.28 -16.23 -24.41
CA SER A 32 9.88 -16.11 -23.95
C SER A 32 9.55 -14.69 -23.47
N VAL A 33 10.50 -14.04 -22.78
CA VAL A 33 10.40 -12.64 -22.35
C VAL A 33 10.33 -11.69 -23.55
N ILE A 34 11.26 -11.81 -24.50
CA ILE A 34 11.27 -10.97 -25.72
C ILE A 34 10.01 -11.19 -26.57
N ALA A 35 9.51 -12.43 -26.67
CA ALA A 35 8.24 -12.71 -27.35
C ALA A 35 7.04 -12.01 -26.66
N GLY A 36 7.01 -11.97 -25.33
CA GLY A 36 6.04 -11.21 -24.55
C GLY A 36 6.11 -9.69 -24.80
N ILE A 37 7.32 -9.13 -24.84
CA ILE A 37 7.56 -7.71 -25.16
C ILE A 37 7.08 -7.38 -26.58
N ALA A 38 7.41 -8.22 -27.58
CA ALA A 38 6.97 -8.04 -28.96
C ALA A 38 5.44 -8.12 -29.11
N ALA A 39 4.78 -9.03 -28.38
CA ALA A 39 3.33 -9.11 -28.34
C ALA A 39 2.70 -7.85 -27.71
N ALA A 40 3.24 -7.38 -26.58
CA ALA A 40 2.79 -6.16 -25.90
C ALA A 40 2.96 -4.91 -26.77
N CYS A 41 4.05 -4.79 -27.54
CA CYS A 41 4.24 -3.68 -28.49
C CYS A 41 3.16 -3.68 -29.59
N LYS A 42 2.85 -4.85 -30.14
CA LYS A 42 1.80 -5.04 -31.16
C LYS A 42 0.39 -4.73 -30.64
N GLU A 43 0.11 -5.03 -29.36
CA GLU A 43 -1.12 -4.63 -28.68
C GLU A 43 -1.17 -3.12 -28.46
N ALA A 44 -0.09 -2.54 -27.94
CA ALA A 44 0.05 -1.11 -27.64
C ALA A 44 0.00 -0.20 -28.88
N GLY A 45 0.35 -0.75 -30.06
CA GLY A 45 0.38 -0.03 -31.34
C GLY A 45 1.76 0.52 -31.75
N CYS A 46 2.84 0.16 -31.03
CA CYS A 46 4.19 0.69 -31.27
C CYS A 46 5.13 -0.36 -31.90
N ALA A 47 6.23 0.13 -32.48
CA ALA A 47 7.31 -0.72 -32.99
C ALA A 47 8.30 -1.10 -31.88
N LEU A 48 8.68 -2.37 -31.78
CA LEU A 48 9.88 -2.77 -31.04
C LEU A 48 11.09 -2.52 -31.95
N LEU A 49 11.92 -1.52 -31.63
CA LEU A 49 13.06 -1.13 -32.49
C LEU A 49 14.36 -1.89 -32.20
N GLY A 50 14.47 -2.47 -31.02
CA GLY A 50 15.63 -3.26 -30.58
C GLY A 50 15.74 -3.29 -29.06
N GLY A 51 16.65 -4.12 -28.58
CA GLY A 51 16.95 -4.25 -27.16
C GLY A 51 18.36 -4.81 -26.96
N GLU A 52 18.79 -4.88 -25.70
CA GLU A 52 20.13 -5.30 -25.29
C GLU A 52 20.06 -6.45 -24.27
N THR A 53 21.02 -7.37 -24.30
CA THR A 53 21.03 -8.58 -23.45
C THR A 53 22.35 -8.71 -22.70
N ALA A 54 22.32 -8.48 -21.38
CA ALA A 54 23.50 -8.48 -20.52
C ALA A 54 23.53 -9.68 -19.55
N GLU A 55 24.56 -10.52 -19.65
CA GLU A 55 24.83 -11.61 -18.71
C GLU A 55 25.81 -11.11 -17.62
N MET A 56 25.37 -11.09 -16.36
CA MET A 56 26.09 -10.48 -15.23
C MET A 56 26.05 -11.41 -13.99
N PRO A 57 26.76 -12.55 -14.00
CA PRO A 57 26.73 -13.57 -12.93
C PRO A 57 27.34 -13.11 -11.60
N GLY A 58 28.03 -11.96 -11.58
CA GLY A 58 28.50 -11.31 -10.36
C GLY A 58 27.49 -10.33 -9.73
N MET A 59 26.31 -10.14 -10.33
CA MET A 59 25.30 -9.16 -9.90
C MET A 59 23.94 -9.80 -9.59
N TYR A 60 23.50 -10.81 -10.36
CA TYR A 60 22.23 -11.52 -10.16
C TYR A 60 22.47 -13.00 -9.84
N ALA A 61 21.58 -13.62 -9.05
CA ALA A 61 21.68 -15.04 -8.75
C ALA A 61 21.28 -15.92 -9.96
N PRO A 62 21.65 -17.22 -10.00
CA PRO A 62 21.22 -18.13 -11.05
C PRO A 62 19.69 -18.21 -11.13
N GLY A 63 19.13 -17.93 -12.32
CA GLY A 63 17.69 -17.87 -12.56
C GLY A 63 17.04 -16.50 -12.32
N GLU A 64 17.75 -15.53 -11.72
CA GLU A 64 17.28 -14.15 -11.60
C GLU A 64 17.59 -13.34 -12.87
N TYR A 65 16.64 -12.47 -13.22
CA TYR A 65 16.79 -11.48 -14.28
C TYR A 65 15.97 -10.21 -13.94
N ASP A 66 16.35 -9.11 -14.56
CA ASP A 66 15.73 -7.78 -14.45
C ASP A 66 15.47 -7.18 -15.84
N LEU A 67 14.52 -6.26 -15.92
CA LEU A 67 13.96 -5.71 -17.16
C LEU A 67 13.77 -4.20 -17.05
N ALA A 68 14.55 -3.44 -17.82
CA ALA A 68 14.26 -2.04 -18.09
C ALA A 68 13.59 -1.90 -19.47
N GLY A 69 12.61 -0.99 -19.56
CA GLY A 69 11.80 -0.79 -20.77
C GLY A 69 11.62 0.69 -21.06
N PHE A 70 11.91 1.09 -22.30
CA PHE A 70 11.96 2.48 -22.74
C PHE A 70 10.91 2.69 -23.82
N ALA A 71 9.98 3.62 -23.63
CA ALA A 71 8.94 3.95 -24.60
C ALA A 71 9.04 5.41 -25.04
N VAL A 72 8.93 5.65 -26.34
CA VAL A 72 8.85 7.00 -26.91
C VAL A 72 7.49 7.15 -27.59
N GLY A 73 6.84 8.28 -27.34
CA GLY A 73 5.56 8.64 -27.96
C GLY A 73 5.53 10.11 -28.38
N ALA A 74 4.53 10.47 -29.18
CA ALA A 74 4.33 11.83 -29.66
C ALA A 74 2.89 12.32 -29.43
N VAL A 75 2.75 13.63 -29.18
CA VAL A 75 1.49 14.32 -28.96
C VAL A 75 1.56 15.70 -29.60
N GLU A 76 0.47 16.15 -30.22
CA GLU A 76 0.37 17.53 -30.70
C GLU A 76 0.26 18.48 -29.49
N ARG A 77 0.88 19.67 -29.59
CA ARG A 77 1.03 20.59 -28.44
C ARG A 77 -0.31 20.93 -27.77
N ASP A 78 -1.37 21.08 -28.56
CA ASP A 78 -2.71 21.48 -28.10
C ASP A 78 -3.56 20.26 -27.65
N CYS A 79 -3.05 19.04 -27.87
CA CYS A 79 -3.63 17.77 -27.43
C CYS A 79 -3.00 17.24 -26.12
N MET A 80 -2.03 17.94 -25.53
CA MET A 80 -1.38 17.48 -24.30
C MET A 80 -2.35 17.41 -23.10
N LEU A 81 -2.04 16.48 -22.20
CA LEU A 81 -2.69 16.31 -20.89
C LEU A 81 -1.63 16.44 -19.76
N PRO A 82 -2.01 16.81 -18.53
CA PRO A 82 -3.34 17.25 -18.09
C PRO A 82 -3.64 18.73 -18.38
N ARG A 83 -4.90 19.03 -18.70
CA ARG A 83 -5.44 20.39 -18.94
C ARG A 83 -5.90 21.02 -17.62
N LEU A 84 -4.92 21.36 -16.79
CA LEU A 84 -5.12 21.83 -15.40
C LEU A 84 -5.98 23.10 -15.27
N ASP A 85 -5.96 23.95 -16.29
CA ASP A 85 -6.76 25.17 -16.42
C ASP A 85 -8.26 24.91 -16.66
N GLN A 86 -8.61 23.73 -17.21
CA GLN A 86 -9.99 23.39 -17.60
C GLN A 86 -10.75 22.62 -16.52
N MET A 87 -10.09 22.21 -15.44
CA MET A 87 -10.70 21.41 -14.37
C MET A 87 -11.41 22.26 -13.33
N CYS A 88 -12.56 21.78 -12.87
CA CYS A 88 -13.36 22.44 -11.84
C CYS A 88 -14.04 21.43 -10.90
N ALA A 89 -14.46 21.91 -9.73
CA ALA A 89 -15.30 21.11 -8.83
C ALA A 89 -16.63 20.76 -9.52
N GLY A 90 -17.06 19.50 -9.40
CA GLY A 90 -18.20 18.94 -10.12
C GLY A 90 -17.84 18.17 -11.40
N ASP A 91 -16.59 18.25 -11.88
CA ASP A 91 -16.07 17.32 -12.89
C ASP A 91 -16.17 15.87 -12.38
N GLN A 92 -16.36 14.93 -13.31
CA GLN A 92 -16.57 13.52 -12.98
C GLN A 92 -15.26 12.73 -13.12
N VAL A 93 -15.12 11.69 -12.31
CA VAL A 93 -13.97 10.78 -12.29
C VAL A 93 -14.42 9.44 -12.85
N ILE A 94 -13.90 9.05 -14.02
CA ILE A 94 -14.17 7.73 -14.62
C ILE A 94 -13.03 6.78 -14.27
N GLY A 95 -13.35 5.65 -13.65
CA GLY A 95 -12.43 4.56 -13.37
C GLY A 95 -12.55 3.47 -14.42
N ILE A 96 -11.41 2.95 -14.88
CA ILE A 96 -11.29 1.93 -15.94
C ILE A 96 -10.69 0.67 -15.33
N SER A 97 -11.28 -0.49 -15.62
CA SER A 97 -10.92 -1.76 -14.98
C SER A 97 -9.45 -2.12 -15.16
N SER A 98 -8.81 -2.54 -14.06
CA SER A 98 -7.54 -3.26 -14.08
C SER A 98 -7.76 -4.71 -14.54
N SER A 99 -6.68 -5.43 -14.83
CA SER A 99 -6.68 -6.88 -15.02
C SER A 99 -6.38 -7.63 -13.71
N GLY A 100 -6.25 -6.92 -12.59
CA GLY A 100 -5.71 -7.44 -11.32
C GLY A 100 -4.65 -6.49 -10.76
N ILE A 101 -3.63 -7.03 -10.10
CA ILE A 101 -2.59 -6.27 -9.38
C ILE A 101 -1.70 -5.42 -10.32
N HIS A 102 -1.70 -5.72 -11.62
CA HIS A 102 -0.82 -5.11 -12.63
C HIS A 102 0.66 -5.40 -12.33
N SER A 103 1.49 -4.40 -12.03
CA SER A 103 2.93 -4.54 -11.78
C SER A 103 3.39 -3.88 -10.49
N ASN A 104 2.47 -3.57 -9.56
CA ASN A 104 2.75 -2.77 -8.35
C ASN A 104 2.34 -3.52 -7.08
N GLY A 105 2.95 -3.18 -5.93
CA GLY A 105 2.63 -3.82 -4.65
C GLY A 105 3.15 -5.26 -4.46
N PHE A 106 3.81 -5.87 -5.44
CA PHE A 106 4.27 -7.28 -5.38
C PHE A 106 5.18 -7.61 -4.17
N SER A 107 5.94 -6.64 -3.67
CA SER A 107 6.74 -6.83 -2.44
C SER A 107 5.90 -6.99 -1.17
N LEU A 108 4.65 -6.51 -1.16
CA LEU A 108 3.67 -6.82 -0.12
C LEU A 108 2.95 -8.14 -0.41
N VAL A 109 2.58 -8.40 -1.68
CA VAL A 109 1.95 -9.67 -2.12
C VAL A 109 2.79 -10.88 -1.69
N ARG A 110 4.10 -10.88 -1.97
CA ARG A 110 5.01 -11.99 -1.59
C ARG A 110 5.02 -12.25 -0.08
N LYS A 111 5.04 -11.19 0.75
CA LYS A 111 4.96 -11.31 2.21
C LYS A 111 3.62 -11.86 2.70
N ILE A 112 2.53 -11.56 1.99
CA ILE A 112 1.19 -12.08 2.32
C ILE A 112 1.08 -13.57 1.93
N LEU A 113 1.64 -13.98 0.79
CA LEU A 113 1.75 -15.39 0.40
C LEU A 113 2.56 -16.22 1.41
N GLU A 114 3.75 -15.72 1.79
CA GLU A 114 4.62 -16.32 2.80
C GLU A 114 3.89 -16.49 4.14
N LYS A 115 3.20 -15.44 4.61
CA LYS A 115 2.37 -15.48 5.83
C LYS A 115 1.20 -16.46 5.72
N ALA A 116 0.60 -16.60 4.53
CA ALA A 116 -0.52 -17.51 4.27
C ALA A 116 -0.09 -18.96 4.02
N GLY A 117 1.21 -19.24 3.89
CA GLY A 117 1.73 -20.57 3.55
C GLY A 117 1.38 -21.02 2.12
N LEU A 118 1.17 -20.07 1.18
CA LEU A 118 0.82 -20.37 -0.20
C LEU A 118 2.02 -20.25 -1.14
N GLU A 119 2.25 -21.29 -1.93
CA GLU A 119 3.19 -21.27 -3.04
C GLU A 119 2.51 -20.78 -4.33
N CYS A 120 3.28 -20.32 -5.32
CA CYS A 120 2.76 -19.99 -6.66
C CYS A 120 2.12 -21.20 -7.37
N SER A 121 2.49 -22.42 -6.98
CA SER A 121 1.94 -23.71 -7.43
C SER A 121 0.58 -24.06 -6.81
N SER A 122 0.19 -23.39 -5.72
CA SER A 122 -1.03 -23.71 -4.97
C SER A 122 -2.29 -23.27 -5.74
N PRO A 123 -3.44 -23.95 -5.59
CA PRO A 123 -4.71 -23.47 -6.14
C PRO A 123 -5.04 -22.06 -5.61
N ALA A 124 -5.52 -21.17 -6.49
CA ALA A 124 -5.83 -19.79 -6.11
C ALA A 124 -7.09 -19.71 -5.23
N PRO A 125 -7.03 -19.13 -4.01
CA PRO A 125 -8.20 -18.87 -3.18
C PRO A 125 -8.91 -17.54 -3.54
N PHE A 126 -8.76 -17.09 -4.79
CA PHE A 126 -9.30 -15.85 -5.36
C PHE A 126 -9.24 -15.90 -6.89
N GLY A 127 -10.24 -15.35 -7.59
CA GLY A 127 -10.25 -15.32 -9.06
C GLY A 127 -10.80 -16.61 -9.68
N PRO A 128 -10.49 -16.89 -10.97
CA PRO A 128 -11.11 -17.99 -11.71
C PRO A 128 -10.81 -19.38 -11.12
N GLU A 129 -11.84 -20.23 -11.05
CA GLU A 129 -11.69 -21.62 -10.63
C GLU A 129 -10.64 -22.38 -11.45
N GLY A 130 -9.89 -23.26 -10.78
CA GLY A 130 -8.88 -24.12 -11.40
C GLY A 130 -7.53 -23.46 -11.70
N GLN A 131 -7.40 -22.13 -11.55
CA GLN A 131 -6.10 -21.46 -11.68
C GLN A 131 -5.25 -21.59 -10.41
N THR A 132 -3.93 -21.51 -10.58
CA THR A 132 -2.97 -21.40 -9.49
C THR A 132 -2.77 -19.95 -9.02
N VAL A 133 -2.30 -19.80 -7.80
CA VAL A 133 -1.87 -18.51 -7.21
C VAL A 133 -0.91 -17.77 -8.14
N GLY A 134 0.05 -18.49 -8.75
CA GLY A 134 1.02 -17.91 -9.68
C GLY A 134 0.35 -17.34 -10.94
N GLU A 135 -0.55 -18.10 -11.57
CA GLU A 135 -1.24 -17.66 -12.79
C GLU A 135 -2.10 -16.41 -12.55
N VAL A 136 -2.90 -16.38 -11.46
CA VAL A 136 -3.75 -15.22 -11.17
C VAL A 136 -2.90 -13.98 -10.85
N LEU A 137 -1.82 -14.14 -10.07
CA LEU A 137 -0.96 -13.01 -9.69
C LEU A 137 -0.06 -12.52 -10.84
N LEU A 138 0.28 -13.38 -11.80
CA LEU A 138 1.03 -13.02 -13.01
C LEU A 138 0.14 -12.55 -14.18
N THR A 139 -1.17 -12.35 -13.96
CA THR A 139 -2.09 -11.78 -14.96
C THR A 139 -1.52 -10.46 -15.52
N PRO A 140 -1.23 -10.36 -16.84
CA PRO A 140 -0.51 -9.22 -17.40
C PRO A 140 -1.16 -7.87 -17.15
N THR A 141 -0.34 -6.82 -17.00
CA THR A 141 -0.81 -5.44 -16.87
C THR A 141 -1.50 -4.98 -18.15
N LYS A 142 -2.78 -4.65 -18.04
CA LYS A 142 -3.64 -4.17 -19.14
C LYS A 142 -3.03 -2.96 -19.86
N ILE A 143 -3.04 -2.98 -21.20
CA ILE A 143 -2.50 -1.92 -22.05
C ILE A 143 -3.63 -1.00 -22.50
N TYR A 144 -3.56 0.28 -22.10
CA TYR A 144 -4.64 1.23 -22.33
C TYR A 144 -4.44 2.12 -23.57
N SER A 145 -3.26 2.13 -24.19
CA SER A 145 -2.92 3.07 -25.28
C SER A 145 -3.90 3.01 -26.45
N LYS A 146 -3.91 1.89 -27.18
CA LYS A 146 -4.79 1.67 -28.35
C LYS A 146 -6.29 1.70 -28.00
N LEU A 147 -6.61 1.47 -26.73
CA LEU A 147 -7.97 1.45 -26.20
C LEU A 147 -8.51 2.88 -26.04
N LEU A 148 -7.76 3.74 -25.35
CA LEU A 148 -8.20 5.08 -24.93
C LEU A 148 -7.71 6.21 -25.82
N HIS A 149 -6.68 6.01 -26.65
CA HIS A 149 -6.14 7.08 -27.51
C HIS A 149 -7.19 7.83 -28.37
N PRO A 150 -8.20 7.16 -28.97
CA PRO A 150 -9.29 7.87 -29.66
C PRO A 150 -10.13 8.75 -28.72
N ILE A 151 -10.31 8.31 -27.47
CA ILE A 151 -11.11 8.95 -26.43
C ILE A 151 -10.36 10.16 -25.85
N LEU A 152 -9.04 10.05 -25.65
CA LEU A 152 -8.19 11.20 -25.30
C LEU A 152 -8.17 12.24 -26.43
N ARG A 153 -8.03 11.80 -27.68
CA ARG A 153 -8.09 12.67 -28.88
C ARG A 153 -9.46 13.32 -29.13
N SER A 154 -10.52 12.91 -28.45
CA SER A 154 -11.83 13.60 -28.52
C SER A 154 -11.79 15.05 -27.96
N GLY A 155 -10.77 15.38 -27.16
CA GLY A 155 -10.66 16.67 -26.48
C GLY A 155 -11.57 16.83 -25.24
N LYS A 156 -12.43 15.85 -24.95
CA LYS A 156 -13.37 15.84 -23.81
C LYS A 156 -12.72 15.48 -22.47
N VAL A 157 -11.59 14.78 -22.53
CA VAL A 157 -10.82 14.36 -21.36
C VAL A 157 -9.90 15.50 -20.91
N LYS A 158 -9.99 15.87 -19.63
CA LYS A 158 -9.17 16.92 -19.00
C LYS A 158 -7.87 16.35 -18.43
N ALA A 159 -7.89 15.11 -17.93
CA ALA A 159 -6.70 14.36 -17.52
C ALA A 159 -6.91 12.85 -17.62
N TYR A 160 -5.79 12.13 -17.73
CA TYR A 160 -5.69 10.70 -17.49
C TYR A 160 -4.63 10.46 -16.40
N ALA A 161 -4.86 9.51 -15.49
CA ALA A 161 -3.86 8.99 -14.56
C ALA A 161 -3.76 7.46 -14.67
N HIS A 162 -2.55 6.94 -14.85
CA HIS A 162 -2.24 5.52 -14.73
C HIS A 162 -2.05 5.18 -13.25
N ILE A 163 -2.75 4.16 -12.75
CA ILE A 163 -2.73 3.81 -11.31
C ILE A 163 -1.62 2.78 -11.06
N THR A 164 -0.53 3.24 -10.44
CA THR A 164 0.71 2.48 -10.29
C THR A 164 1.18 2.44 -8.83
N GLY A 165 2.48 2.50 -8.55
CA GLY A 165 3.02 2.67 -7.19
C GLY A 165 2.48 3.96 -6.55
N GLY A 166 2.11 3.87 -5.27
CA GLY A 166 1.34 4.92 -4.59
C GLY A 166 -0.17 4.86 -4.86
N GLY A 167 -0.63 3.91 -5.68
CA GLY A 167 -2.03 3.53 -5.83
C GLY A 167 -2.93 4.68 -6.25
N LEU A 168 -4.18 4.66 -5.76
CA LEU A 168 -5.16 5.73 -6.00
C LEU A 168 -4.73 7.04 -5.31
N LEU A 169 -4.17 6.94 -4.09
CA LEU A 169 -3.87 8.10 -3.24
C LEU A 169 -2.77 9.00 -3.81
N GLU A 170 -1.72 8.45 -4.44
CA GLU A 170 -0.64 9.26 -5.01
C GLU A 170 -0.80 9.58 -6.49
N ASN A 171 -1.37 8.68 -7.31
CA ASN A 171 -1.36 8.88 -8.76
C ASN A 171 -2.39 9.92 -9.22
N ILE A 172 -3.58 9.95 -8.61
CA ILE A 172 -4.63 10.90 -9.01
C ILE A 172 -4.25 12.37 -8.69
N PRO A 173 -3.66 12.71 -7.52
CA PRO A 173 -3.25 14.09 -7.23
C PRO A 173 -2.13 14.64 -8.11
N ARG A 174 -1.38 13.79 -8.84
CA ARG A 174 -0.32 14.23 -9.78
C ARG A 174 -0.89 14.94 -11.01
N VAL A 175 -2.14 14.65 -11.38
CA VAL A 175 -2.80 15.22 -12.58
C VAL A 175 -3.88 16.26 -12.27
N LEU A 176 -4.07 16.61 -11.00
CA LEU A 176 -5.09 17.56 -10.53
C LEU A 176 -4.47 18.90 -10.09
N PRO A 177 -5.10 20.06 -10.38
CA PRO A 177 -4.71 21.36 -9.83
C PRO A 177 -4.64 21.36 -8.30
N LYS A 178 -3.68 22.10 -7.72
CA LYS A 178 -3.41 22.11 -6.27
C LYS A 178 -4.61 22.47 -5.38
N HIS A 179 -5.62 23.14 -5.93
CA HIS A 179 -6.85 23.53 -5.22
C HIS A 179 -8.01 22.51 -5.37
N LEU A 180 -7.80 21.42 -6.12
CA LEU A 180 -8.76 20.34 -6.35
C LEU A 180 -8.26 19.01 -5.77
N ALA A 181 -9.24 18.24 -5.31
CA ALA A 181 -9.16 16.87 -4.79
C ALA A 181 -10.21 16.01 -5.50
N VAL A 182 -10.24 14.71 -5.23
CA VAL A 182 -11.33 13.81 -5.63
C VAL A 182 -11.97 13.12 -4.45
N ASP A 183 -13.25 12.82 -4.59
CA ASP A 183 -14.10 12.10 -3.65
C ASP A 183 -14.64 10.85 -4.38
N LEU A 184 -14.11 9.68 -4.02
CA LEU A 184 -14.34 8.40 -4.68
C LEU A 184 -15.21 7.49 -3.80
N ASP A 185 -16.07 6.68 -4.41
CA ASP A 185 -16.90 5.70 -3.69
C ASP A 185 -16.76 4.31 -4.30
N THR A 186 -16.19 3.38 -3.54
CA THR A 186 -15.91 2.01 -4.00
C THR A 186 -17.16 1.15 -4.16
N ALA A 187 -18.35 1.65 -3.78
CA ALA A 187 -19.61 1.01 -4.13
C ALA A 187 -19.95 1.16 -5.63
N LEU A 188 -19.25 2.05 -6.35
CA LEU A 188 -19.53 2.38 -7.75
C LEU A 188 -18.76 1.53 -8.77
N TRP A 189 -17.78 0.71 -8.34
CA TRP A 189 -17.02 -0.18 -9.24
C TRP A 189 -16.79 -1.58 -8.64
N LYS A 190 -16.47 -2.53 -9.51
CA LYS A 190 -16.14 -3.91 -9.11
C LYS A 190 -14.68 -3.98 -8.66
N ILE A 191 -14.45 -4.36 -7.40
CA ILE A 191 -13.09 -4.70 -6.92
C ILE A 191 -12.83 -6.20 -7.19
N PRO A 192 -11.76 -6.58 -7.90
CA PRO A 192 -11.35 -7.97 -8.06
C PRO A 192 -11.01 -8.66 -6.71
N GLU A 193 -11.44 -9.92 -6.57
CA GLU A 193 -11.36 -10.69 -5.32
C GLU A 193 -9.95 -10.85 -4.74
N VAL A 194 -8.92 -10.81 -5.58
CA VAL A 194 -7.51 -10.82 -5.15
C VAL A 194 -7.22 -9.69 -4.16
N PHE A 195 -7.86 -8.51 -4.29
CA PHE A 195 -7.71 -7.41 -3.34
C PHE A 195 -8.45 -7.68 -2.02
N SER A 196 -9.61 -8.33 -2.06
CA SER A 196 -10.32 -8.81 -0.87
C SER A 196 -9.50 -9.84 -0.10
N TRP A 197 -8.87 -10.77 -0.80
CA TRP A 197 -7.96 -11.76 -0.22
C TRP A 197 -6.71 -11.10 0.38
N LEU A 198 -6.03 -10.22 -0.37
CA LEU A 198 -4.86 -9.46 0.11
C LEU A 198 -5.19 -8.62 1.36
N GLN A 199 -6.34 -7.95 1.37
CA GLN A 199 -6.78 -7.18 2.55
C GLN A 199 -6.99 -8.09 3.76
N ARG A 200 -7.63 -9.25 3.57
CA ARG A 200 -7.95 -10.20 4.65
C ARG A 200 -6.70 -10.85 5.24
N GLU A 201 -5.86 -11.47 4.41
CA GLU A 201 -4.67 -12.19 4.89
C GLU A 201 -3.56 -11.22 5.33
N GLY A 202 -3.39 -10.11 4.62
CA GLY A 202 -2.47 -9.03 5.02
C GLY A 202 -2.95 -8.22 6.24
N GLN A 203 -4.25 -8.25 6.54
CA GLN A 203 -4.92 -7.41 7.56
C GLN A 203 -4.70 -5.90 7.32
N LEU A 204 -4.73 -5.51 6.04
CA LEU A 204 -4.33 -4.17 5.56
C LEU A 204 -5.39 -3.11 5.88
N SER A 205 -4.97 -1.87 6.14
CA SER A 205 -5.85 -0.71 6.30
C SER A 205 -6.40 -0.22 4.96
N GLU A 206 -7.47 0.58 4.97
CA GLU A 206 -7.99 1.23 3.74
C GLU A 206 -6.93 2.13 3.08
N GLU A 207 -6.16 2.87 3.88
CA GLU A 207 -5.01 3.67 3.46
C GLU A 207 -3.93 2.82 2.77
N GLU A 208 -3.52 1.70 3.38
CA GLU A 208 -2.48 0.83 2.83
C GLU A 208 -2.95 0.10 1.57
N MET A 209 -4.21 -0.32 1.51
CA MET A 209 -4.83 -0.84 0.29
C MET A 209 -4.79 0.20 -0.85
N ALA A 210 -5.24 1.43 -0.57
CA ALA A 210 -5.35 2.49 -1.57
C ALA A 210 -4.01 3.14 -1.97
N ARG A 211 -2.97 3.04 -1.13
CA ARG A 211 -1.57 3.43 -1.45
C ARG A 211 -0.81 2.34 -2.19
N THR A 212 -1.04 1.06 -1.87
CA THR A 212 -0.22 -0.03 -2.43
C THR A 212 -0.81 -0.65 -3.69
N PHE A 213 -2.13 -0.61 -3.85
CA PHE A 213 -2.84 -1.28 -4.94
C PHE A 213 -3.74 -0.34 -5.75
N ASN A 214 -4.13 -0.80 -6.94
CA ASN A 214 -5.07 -0.12 -7.82
C ASN A 214 -6.55 -0.37 -7.44
N CYS A 215 -6.81 -1.32 -6.54
CA CYS A 215 -8.13 -1.70 -6.04
C CYS A 215 -9.20 -1.93 -7.13
N GLY A 216 -8.80 -2.43 -8.30
CA GLY A 216 -9.68 -2.69 -9.44
C GLY A 216 -9.65 -1.63 -10.53
N VAL A 217 -9.10 -0.43 -10.29
CA VAL A 217 -9.08 0.69 -11.24
C VAL A 217 -7.65 0.94 -11.72
N GLY A 218 -7.30 0.44 -12.91
CA GLY A 218 -5.93 0.56 -13.45
C GLY A 218 -5.64 1.91 -14.13
N ALA A 219 -6.68 2.64 -14.54
CA ALA A 219 -6.58 3.99 -15.07
C ALA A 219 -7.79 4.85 -14.68
N VAL A 220 -7.58 6.16 -14.56
CA VAL A 220 -8.60 7.15 -14.20
C VAL A 220 -8.63 8.27 -15.24
N LEU A 221 -9.83 8.70 -15.66
CA LEU A 221 -10.06 9.92 -16.44
C LEU A 221 -10.73 10.99 -15.59
N VAL A 222 -10.39 12.26 -15.83
CA VAL A 222 -11.16 13.43 -15.36
C VAL A 222 -11.84 14.07 -16.56
N VAL A 223 -13.16 14.27 -16.47
CA VAL A 223 -14.01 14.73 -17.58
C VAL A 223 -15.01 15.81 -17.12
N GLY A 224 -15.42 16.67 -18.06
CA GLY A 224 -16.51 17.62 -17.81
C GLY A 224 -17.81 16.91 -17.44
N ARG A 225 -18.59 17.49 -16.52
CA ARG A 225 -19.83 16.87 -16.01
C ARG A 225 -20.79 16.45 -17.12
N ASP A 226 -20.99 17.31 -18.11
CA ASP A 226 -21.96 17.09 -19.20
C ASP A 226 -21.42 16.13 -20.28
N GLU A 227 -20.11 15.91 -20.32
CA GLU A 227 -19.44 14.96 -21.21
C GLU A 227 -19.28 13.56 -20.60
N ALA A 228 -19.53 13.42 -19.29
CA ALA A 228 -19.14 12.25 -18.52
C ALA A 228 -19.79 10.95 -18.99
N GLU A 229 -21.11 10.95 -19.25
CA GLU A 229 -21.81 9.74 -19.71
C GLU A 229 -21.41 9.37 -21.15
N GLY A 230 -21.13 10.37 -22.00
CA GLY A 230 -20.63 10.15 -23.35
C GLY A 230 -19.26 9.48 -23.36
N VAL A 231 -18.30 10.03 -22.61
CA VAL A 231 -16.95 9.43 -22.47
C VAL A 231 -17.01 8.06 -21.78
N LEU A 232 -17.88 7.89 -20.78
CA LEU A 232 -18.10 6.60 -20.13
C LEU A 232 -18.60 5.54 -21.13
N GLN A 233 -19.56 5.90 -21.98
CA GLN A 233 -20.08 4.99 -22.99
C GLN A 233 -19.04 4.69 -24.09
N ASP A 234 -18.24 5.68 -24.51
CA ASP A 234 -17.13 5.47 -25.45
C ASP A 234 -16.11 4.46 -24.89
N VAL A 235 -15.73 4.57 -23.61
CA VAL A 235 -14.84 3.58 -22.95
C VAL A 235 -15.51 2.21 -22.91
N ARG A 236 -16.80 2.14 -22.55
CA ARG A 236 -17.59 0.89 -22.48
C ARG A 236 -17.76 0.16 -23.81
N THR A 237 -17.47 0.79 -24.95
CA THR A 237 -17.35 0.07 -26.24
C THR A 237 -16.14 -0.87 -26.31
N ARG A 238 -15.20 -0.77 -25.36
CA ARG A 238 -13.89 -1.44 -25.37
C ARG A 238 -13.49 -2.06 -24.03
N GLU A 239 -13.92 -1.50 -22.91
CA GLU A 239 -13.46 -1.90 -21.57
C GLU A 239 -14.51 -1.63 -20.49
N GLU A 240 -14.51 -2.43 -19.41
CA GLU A 240 -15.33 -2.20 -18.23
C GLU A 240 -14.89 -0.90 -17.51
N ALA A 241 -15.84 0.02 -17.33
CA ALA A 241 -15.61 1.32 -16.71
C ALA A 241 -16.85 1.88 -16.02
N TRP A 242 -16.63 2.80 -15.08
CA TRP A 242 -17.65 3.41 -14.21
C TRP A 242 -17.30 4.87 -13.92
N ILE A 243 -18.31 5.71 -13.65
CA ILE A 243 -18.08 6.95 -12.89
C ILE A 243 -17.89 6.52 -11.43
N ILE A 244 -16.68 6.74 -10.90
CA ILE A 244 -16.25 6.25 -9.58
C ILE A 244 -16.23 7.34 -8.49
N GLY A 245 -16.47 8.60 -8.86
CA GLY A 245 -16.37 9.73 -7.97
C GLY A 245 -16.43 11.08 -8.67
N THR A 246 -16.18 12.14 -7.91
CA THR A 246 -16.25 13.52 -8.39
C THR A 246 -15.04 14.34 -7.96
N VAL A 247 -14.71 15.38 -8.73
CA VAL A 247 -13.71 16.39 -8.38
C VAL A 247 -14.32 17.42 -7.43
N VAL A 248 -13.63 17.72 -6.34
CA VAL A 248 -14.11 18.60 -5.26
C VAL A 248 -13.02 19.61 -4.84
N PRO A 249 -13.36 20.74 -4.18
CA PRO A 249 -12.36 21.66 -3.65
C PRO A 249 -11.52 21.02 -2.54
N VAL A 250 -10.24 21.39 -2.44
CA VAL A 250 -9.39 20.99 -1.31
C VAL A 250 -9.82 21.73 -0.03
N SER A 251 -10.29 20.97 0.96
CA SER A 251 -10.46 21.49 2.33
C SER A 251 -9.09 21.68 3.00
N PRO A 252 -8.86 22.76 3.78
CA PRO A 252 -7.60 22.98 4.49
C PRO A 252 -7.23 21.80 5.39
N GLY A 253 -6.04 21.22 5.17
CA GLY A 253 -5.53 20.08 5.94
C GLY A 253 -6.15 18.71 5.58
N ALA A 254 -7.05 18.63 4.60
CA ALA A 254 -7.58 17.37 4.10
C ALA A 254 -6.64 16.72 3.06
N GLU A 255 -6.82 15.40 2.87
CA GLU A 255 -6.17 14.66 1.78
C GLU A 255 -6.75 15.06 0.42
N ARG A 256 -6.00 14.77 -0.66
CA ARG A 256 -6.44 15.09 -2.05
C ARG A 256 -7.19 13.96 -2.75
N VAL A 257 -7.36 12.82 -2.08
CA VAL A 257 -8.17 11.68 -2.52
C VAL A 257 -8.92 11.16 -1.29
N MET A 258 -10.23 11.41 -1.22
CA MET A 258 -11.10 10.73 -0.27
C MET A 258 -11.62 9.45 -0.91
N ILE A 259 -11.62 8.34 -0.16
CA ILE A 259 -12.16 7.05 -0.63
C ILE A 259 -13.18 6.57 0.41
N ARG A 260 -14.40 6.33 -0.06
CA ARG A 260 -15.52 5.83 0.74
C ARG A 260 -15.71 4.34 0.51
N ASN A 261 -16.25 3.66 1.51
CA ASN A 261 -16.78 2.29 1.45
C ASN A 261 -15.78 1.17 1.10
N LEU A 262 -14.46 1.41 1.11
CA LEU A 262 -13.45 0.46 0.62
C LEU A 262 -13.50 -0.89 1.35
N PHE A 263 -13.54 -0.89 2.68
CA PHE A 263 -13.74 -2.10 3.48
C PHE A 263 -15.15 -2.71 3.38
N SER A 264 -16.14 -2.02 2.82
CA SER A 264 -17.45 -2.59 2.50
C SER A 264 -17.35 -3.40 1.21
N SER A 265 -16.86 -2.77 0.14
CA SER A 265 -16.70 -3.38 -1.20
C SER A 265 -15.71 -4.53 -1.21
N LEU A 266 -14.65 -4.47 -0.38
CA LEU A 266 -13.71 -5.58 -0.20
C LEU A 266 -14.34 -6.78 0.55
N ARG A 267 -15.44 -6.60 1.29
CA ARG A 267 -16.09 -7.66 2.09
C ARG A 267 -17.40 -8.19 1.49
N SER A 268 -17.86 -7.67 0.36
CA SER A 268 -19.09 -8.13 -0.32
C SER A 268 -18.91 -9.37 -1.21
N VAL A 269 -17.72 -9.99 -1.25
CA VAL A 269 -17.51 -11.29 -1.91
C VAL A 269 -18.18 -12.40 -1.07
N PRO A 270 -19.05 -13.25 -1.64
CA PRO A 270 -19.76 -14.29 -0.89
C PRO A 270 -18.84 -15.31 -0.22
N LYS A 271 -19.26 -15.82 0.95
CA LYS A 271 -18.70 -17.05 1.52
C LYS A 271 -19.28 -18.27 0.80
N GLU A 272 -18.51 -18.94 -0.04
CA GLU A 272 -18.83 -20.30 -0.47
C GLU A 272 -18.48 -21.30 0.65
N LYS A 273 -19.54 -21.90 1.20
CA LYS A 273 -19.64 -23.17 1.97
C LYS A 273 -18.36 -23.77 2.55
N ALA A 274 -18.16 -23.57 3.85
CA ALA A 274 -17.72 -24.65 4.73
C ALA A 274 -18.96 -25.46 5.19
N PRO A 275 -18.82 -26.74 5.60
CA PRO A 275 -19.95 -27.54 6.10
C PRO A 275 -20.63 -26.91 7.33
N GLN A 276 -21.90 -27.24 7.51
CA GLN A 276 -22.64 -26.89 8.73
C GLN A 276 -22.15 -27.74 9.91
N ASP A 277 -21.98 -27.10 11.06
CA ASP A 277 -22.18 -27.72 12.36
C ASP A 277 -23.03 -26.75 13.19
N ASP A 278 -23.96 -27.27 13.99
CA ASP A 278 -25.03 -26.50 14.64
C ASP A 278 -24.82 -26.42 16.16
N SER A 279 -24.71 -25.21 16.71
CA SER A 279 -25.23 -24.82 18.04
C SER A 279 -24.67 -23.47 18.53
N GLY A 280 -25.47 -22.78 19.37
CA GLY A 280 -24.95 -21.92 20.45
C GLY A 280 -24.99 -20.41 20.22
N GLU A 281 -25.96 -19.73 20.83
CA GLU A 281 -25.87 -18.30 21.16
C GLU A 281 -24.80 -18.08 22.24
N VAL A 282 -23.85 -17.15 22.03
CA VAL A 282 -22.96 -16.63 23.09
C VAL A 282 -22.78 -15.12 22.93
N ALA A 283 -22.77 -14.41 24.06
CA ALA A 283 -22.86 -12.95 24.14
C ALA A 283 -21.63 -12.17 23.64
N ALA A 284 -21.82 -10.88 23.39
CA ALA A 284 -20.79 -9.96 22.89
C ALA A 284 -19.58 -9.82 23.83
N ALA A 285 -18.43 -10.33 23.40
CA ALA A 285 -17.17 -10.21 24.15
C ALA A 285 -16.55 -8.80 24.03
N ALA A 286 -16.23 -8.19 25.16
CA ALA A 286 -15.53 -6.90 25.19
C ALA A 286 -14.07 -7.03 24.71
N LYS A 287 -13.63 -6.16 23.79
CA LYS A 287 -12.23 -6.14 23.32
C LYS A 287 -11.28 -5.80 24.46
N THR A 288 -10.38 -6.72 24.79
CA THR A 288 -9.30 -6.51 25.75
C THR A 288 -8.21 -5.61 25.15
N LYS A 289 -7.81 -4.56 25.88
CA LYS A 289 -6.72 -3.66 25.46
C LYS A 289 -5.35 -4.33 25.65
N ALA A 290 -4.43 -4.09 24.73
CA ALA A 290 -3.05 -4.57 24.81
C ALA A 290 -2.24 -3.77 25.85
N ARG A 291 -1.58 -4.47 26.77
CA ARG A 291 -0.74 -3.87 27.83
C ARG A 291 0.60 -3.37 27.25
N VAL A 292 0.85 -2.07 27.37
CA VAL A 292 2.02 -1.38 26.83
C VAL A 292 2.93 -0.85 27.94
N ALA A 293 4.24 -1.02 27.80
CA ALA A 293 5.24 -0.28 28.57
C ALA A 293 5.91 0.80 27.71
N VAL A 294 6.37 1.89 28.33
CA VAL A 294 7.11 2.95 27.64
C VAL A 294 8.47 3.19 28.29
N LEU A 295 9.54 3.01 27.52
CA LEU A 295 10.93 3.31 27.85
C LEU A 295 11.26 4.78 27.51
N ILE A 296 11.85 5.51 28.47
CA ILE A 296 12.18 6.94 28.34
C ILE A 296 13.56 7.31 28.92
N SER A 297 14.15 8.42 28.45
CA SER A 297 15.43 8.96 28.98
C SER A 297 15.38 10.41 29.49
N GLY A 298 14.21 11.05 29.56
CA GLY A 298 14.12 12.48 29.83
C GLY A 298 12.72 13.02 30.14
N THR A 299 12.35 14.15 29.50
CA THR A 299 11.16 14.97 29.81
C THR A 299 9.81 14.32 29.48
N GLY A 300 9.80 13.20 28.76
CA GLY A 300 8.62 12.37 28.52
C GLY A 300 7.50 13.03 27.70
N THR A 301 7.78 14.05 26.88
CA THR A 301 6.77 14.72 26.03
C THR A 301 6.03 13.73 25.13
N ASN A 302 6.78 12.85 24.46
CA ASN A 302 6.24 11.88 23.52
C ASN A 302 5.37 10.84 24.26
N MET A 303 5.84 10.40 25.43
CA MET A 303 5.13 9.51 26.35
C MET A 303 3.83 10.13 26.90
N GLN A 304 3.80 11.44 27.20
CA GLN A 304 2.58 12.14 27.63
C GLN A 304 1.45 11.98 26.61
N ALA A 305 1.77 12.20 25.34
CA ALA A 305 0.81 12.11 24.25
C ALA A 305 0.46 10.66 23.85
N LEU A 306 1.37 9.69 24.06
CA LEU A 306 1.00 8.25 24.05
C LEU A 306 -0.12 7.94 25.06
N ILE A 307 -0.02 8.48 26.27
CA ILE A 307 -0.98 8.26 27.36
C ILE A 307 -2.35 8.88 27.07
N GLU A 308 -2.37 10.07 26.47
CA GLU A 308 -3.60 10.75 26.07
C GLU A 308 -4.33 10.03 24.92
N GLN A 309 -3.58 9.44 23.98
CA GLN A 309 -4.16 8.56 22.96
C GLN A 309 -4.70 7.25 23.59
N ALA A 310 -3.97 6.62 24.52
CA ALA A 310 -4.36 5.35 25.14
C ALA A 310 -5.67 5.42 25.93
N LYS A 311 -5.96 6.59 26.52
CA LYS A 311 -7.19 6.87 27.29
C LYS A 311 -8.46 6.91 26.43
N LYS A 312 -8.38 7.01 25.10
CA LYS A 312 -9.56 7.06 24.22
C LYS A 312 -10.30 5.71 24.21
N PRO A 313 -11.66 5.69 24.12
CA PRO A 313 -12.42 4.44 24.04
C PRO A 313 -12.06 3.56 22.84
N SER A 314 -11.68 4.18 21.72
CA SER A 314 -11.22 3.51 20.49
C SER A 314 -9.79 2.97 20.55
N SER A 315 -9.01 3.28 21.60
CA SER A 315 -7.64 2.78 21.72
C SER A 315 -7.62 1.27 22.01
N SER A 316 -6.95 0.50 21.16
CA SER A 316 -6.60 -0.90 21.41
C SER A 316 -5.43 -1.08 22.40
N ALA A 317 -4.81 0.01 22.86
CA ALA A 317 -3.67 0.02 23.76
C ALA A 317 -4.02 0.61 25.14
N ASP A 318 -3.43 0.05 26.18
CA ASP A 318 -3.45 0.50 27.57
C ASP A 318 -2.00 0.62 28.08
N ILE A 319 -1.62 1.79 28.60
CA ILE A 319 -0.22 2.06 29.01
C ILE A 319 -0.11 1.83 30.50
N VAL A 320 0.46 0.68 30.86
CA VAL A 320 0.43 0.16 32.24
C VAL A 320 1.74 0.39 33.00
N LEU A 321 2.83 0.72 32.30
CA LEU A 321 4.17 0.88 32.87
C LEU A 321 5.00 1.93 32.11
N VAL A 322 5.80 2.70 32.83
CA VAL A 322 6.87 3.53 32.29
C VAL A 322 8.20 3.19 32.96
N ILE A 323 9.23 2.90 32.16
CA ILE A 323 10.59 2.59 32.62
C ILE A 323 11.51 3.71 32.18
N SER A 324 12.33 4.26 33.09
CA SER A 324 13.42 5.16 32.71
C SER A 324 14.80 4.56 32.96
N ASN A 325 15.73 4.80 32.03
CA ASN A 325 17.14 4.48 32.25
C ASN A 325 17.89 5.52 33.11
N ARG A 326 17.20 6.56 33.61
CA ARG A 326 17.79 7.62 34.45
C ARG A 326 16.86 7.94 35.63
N PRO A 327 17.37 8.05 36.87
CA PRO A 327 16.57 8.48 38.01
C PRO A 327 16.14 9.95 37.87
N GLY A 328 15.04 10.31 38.53
CA GLY A 328 14.63 11.71 38.74
C GLY A 328 14.11 12.49 37.52
N VAL A 329 14.00 11.87 36.33
CA VAL A 329 13.55 12.58 35.12
C VAL A 329 12.06 12.96 35.16
N GLU A 330 11.71 14.12 34.59
CA GLU A 330 10.33 14.65 34.65
C GLU A 330 9.30 13.75 33.96
N GLY A 331 9.71 12.94 32.96
CA GLY A 331 8.82 11.95 32.34
C GLY A 331 8.26 10.93 33.33
N LEU A 332 9.04 10.53 34.34
CA LEU A 332 8.54 9.66 35.42
C LEU A 332 7.46 10.37 36.24
N ARG A 333 7.70 11.64 36.62
CA ARG A 333 6.71 12.43 37.39
C ARG A 333 5.41 12.62 36.62
N LYS A 334 5.48 12.82 35.30
CA LYS A 334 4.30 12.86 34.41
C LYS A 334 3.55 11.53 34.39
N ALA A 335 4.24 10.39 34.25
CA ALA A 335 3.64 9.07 34.28
C ALA A 335 2.92 8.78 35.62
N THR A 336 3.57 9.09 36.75
CA THR A 336 2.95 8.96 38.09
C THR A 336 1.72 9.85 38.23
N ARG A 337 1.78 11.13 37.81
CA ARG A 337 0.60 12.04 37.78
C ARG A 337 -0.53 11.52 36.90
N ALA A 338 -0.22 10.75 35.86
CA ALA A 338 -1.21 10.15 34.96
C ALA A 338 -1.82 8.84 35.50
N GLY A 339 -1.40 8.35 36.67
CA GLY A 339 -1.87 7.11 37.31
C GLY A 339 -1.12 5.84 36.88
N ILE A 340 0.01 5.98 36.18
CA ILE A 340 0.71 4.85 35.54
C ILE A 340 1.90 4.41 36.41
N GLN A 341 2.12 3.10 36.49
CA GLN A 341 3.22 2.53 37.27
C GLN A 341 4.58 2.91 36.69
N THR A 342 5.57 3.14 37.55
CA THR A 342 6.90 3.60 37.15
C THR A 342 8.02 2.73 37.74
N ARG A 343 9.07 2.53 36.95
CA ARG A 343 10.30 1.82 37.34
C ARG A 343 11.52 2.59 36.82
N VAL A 344 12.64 2.47 37.54
CA VAL A 344 13.93 3.04 37.14
C VAL A 344 14.95 1.91 37.07
N VAL A 345 15.67 1.83 35.96
CA VAL A 345 16.78 0.90 35.76
C VAL A 345 17.98 1.76 35.34
N ASP A 346 18.77 2.27 36.29
CA ASP A 346 19.85 3.21 35.92
C ASP A 346 20.98 2.48 35.18
N HIS A 347 21.10 2.77 33.89
CA HIS A 347 22.14 2.27 32.98
C HIS A 347 23.60 2.48 33.46
N LYS A 348 23.83 3.30 34.48
CA LYS A 348 25.14 3.48 35.13
C LYS A 348 25.53 2.37 36.11
N LEU A 349 24.57 1.54 36.56
CA LEU A 349 24.77 0.53 37.60
C LEU A 349 25.18 -0.86 37.05
N PHE A 350 25.35 -1.00 35.74
CA PHE A 350 25.55 -2.28 35.06
C PHE A 350 26.90 -2.31 34.35
N GLY A 351 27.63 -3.43 34.49
CA GLY A 351 28.92 -3.64 33.86
C GLY A 351 28.82 -3.94 32.36
N SER A 352 27.66 -4.40 31.89
CA SER A 352 27.42 -4.67 30.47
C SER A 352 26.02 -4.25 29.99
N ARG A 353 25.86 -4.10 28.67
CA ARG A 353 24.54 -3.85 28.06
C ARG A 353 23.59 -5.03 28.24
N SER A 354 24.10 -6.27 28.18
CA SER A 354 23.29 -7.48 28.32
C SER A 354 22.67 -7.61 29.72
N GLU A 355 23.39 -7.15 30.75
CA GLU A 355 22.95 -7.17 32.16
C GLU A 355 21.86 -6.10 32.42
N PHE A 356 22.08 -4.90 31.90
CA PHE A 356 21.10 -3.79 31.87
C PHE A 356 19.79 -4.20 31.18
N ASP A 357 19.90 -4.75 29.97
CA ASP A 357 18.76 -5.23 29.18
C ASP A 357 18.02 -6.37 29.89
N SER A 358 18.75 -7.34 30.44
CA SER A 358 18.19 -8.47 31.22
C SER A 358 17.47 -8.01 32.49
N THR A 359 17.76 -6.81 32.98
CA THR A 359 17.04 -6.20 34.12
C THR A 359 15.77 -5.48 33.65
N ILE A 360 15.78 -4.86 32.47
CA ILE A 360 14.57 -4.31 31.84
C ILE A 360 13.59 -5.45 31.52
N ASP A 361 14.07 -6.55 30.95
CA ASP A 361 13.29 -7.76 30.65
C ASP A 361 12.43 -8.24 31.82
N ARG A 362 13.05 -8.48 32.98
CA ARG A 362 12.36 -8.98 34.19
C ARG A 362 11.25 -8.04 34.65
N VAL A 363 11.46 -6.73 34.51
CA VAL A 363 10.48 -5.70 34.85
C VAL A 363 9.34 -5.63 33.82
N LEU A 364 9.59 -5.95 32.56
CA LEU A 364 8.54 -6.07 31.54
C LEU A 364 7.73 -7.38 31.72
N GLU A 365 8.36 -8.46 32.16
CA GLU A 365 7.73 -9.73 32.51
C GLU A 365 6.84 -9.58 33.77
N GLU A 366 7.36 -8.96 34.84
CA GLU A 366 6.65 -8.64 36.10
C GLU A 366 5.28 -7.99 35.85
N PHE A 367 5.22 -7.00 34.97
CA PHE A 367 4.00 -6.24 34.68
C PHE A 367 3.09 -6.87 33.61
N ASN A 368 3.41 -8.08 33.14
CA ASN A 368 2.72 -8.78 32.05
C ASN A 368 2.61 -7.89 30.79
N ILE A 369 3.72 -7.25 30.42
CA ILE A 369 3.77 -6.36 29.27
C ILE A 369 3.61 -7.16 27.97
N SER A 370 3.01 -6.51 26.97
CA SER A 370 2.87 -7.06 25.64
C SER A 370 3.51 -6.19 24.56
N PHE A 371 3.41 -4.86 24.62
CA PHE A 371 4.01 -3.98 23.62
C PHE A 371 4.98 -3.00 24.32
N VAL A 372 6.18 -2.76 23.77
CA VAL A 372 7.28 -2.02 24.41
C VAL A 372 7.68 -0.80 23.57
N CYS A 373 7.43 0.41 24.06
CA CYS A 373 7.65 1.63 23.30
C CYS A 373 8.92 2.40 23.66
N LEU A 374 9.70 2.85 22.66
CA LEU A 374 10.90 3.67 22.86
C LEU A 374 10.58 5.15 22.66
N ALA A 375 9.94 5.79 23.64
CA ALA A 375 9.48 7.18 23.55
C ALA A 375 10.59 8.18 23.95
N GLY A 376 11.63 8.28 23.11
CA GLY A 376 12.82 9.08 23.41
C GLY A 376 13.77 8.35 24.37
N PHE A 377 14.01 7.05 24.10
CA PHE A 377 14.94 6.21 24.84
C PHE A 377 16.33 6.25 24.20
N MET A 378 17.27 6.94 24.84
CA MET A 378 18.60 7.26 24.30
C MET A 378 19.64 6.20 24.69
N ARG A 379 19.33 4.92 24.48
CA ARG A 379 20.22 3.77 24.73
C ARG A 379 20.06 2.72 23.64
N ILE A 380 21.19 2.15 23.20
CA ILE A 380 21.23 1.03 22.27
C ILE A 380 20.97 -0.26 23.06
N LEU A 381 19.83 -0.91 22.78
CA LEU A 381 19.48 -2.25 23.26
C LEU A 381 20.29 -3.31 22.48
N THR A 382 20.55 -4.45 23.09
CA THR A 382 21.27 -5.58 22.49
C THR A 382 20.40 -6.33 21.48
N GLY A 383 21.05 -7.00 20.52
CA GLY A 383 20.35 -7.89 19.59
C GLY A 383 19.59 -9.03 20.27
N THR A 384 19.99 -9.45 21.48
CA THR A 384 19.27 -10.44 22.29
C THR A 384 17.96 -9.87 22.84
N PHE A 385 17.99 -8.67 23.42
CA PHE A 385 16.78 -7.97 23.88
C PHE A 385 15.82 -7.73 22.70
N VAL A 386 16.34 -7.19 21.59
CA VAL A 386 15.52 -6.94 20.39
C VAL A 386 14.89 -8.23 19.89
N LYS A 387 15.64 -9.33 19.70
CA LYS A 387 15.09 -10.62 19.27
C LYS A 387 14.03 -11.18 20.22
N LYS A 388 14.16 -10.96 21.53
CA LYS A 388 13.18 -11.43 22.53
C LYS A 388 11.86 -10.65 22.50
N TRP A 389 11.89 -9.38 22.07
CA TRP A 389 10.71 -8.50 21.93
C TRP A 389 10.36 -8.22 20.45
N ASN A 390 10.70 -9.16 19.56
CA ASN A 390 10.48 -9.09 18.11
C ASN A 390 10.12 -10.50 17.57
N GLY A 391 8.95 -11.00 17.97
CA GLY A 391 8.50 -12.38 17.74
C GLY A 391 6.98 -12.63 17.78
N LYS A 392 6.12 -11.65 18.09
CA LYS A 392 4.64 -11.75 17.93
C LYS A 392 3.97 -10.41 17.56
N ASP A 393 3.65 -10.24 16.28
CA ASP A 393 2.97 -9.07 15.66
C ASP A 393 3.76 -7.74 15.61
N MET A 394 3.93 -7.24 14.38
CA MET A 394 4.51 -5.95 13.97
C MET A 394 6.04 -5.79 14.07
N GLU A 395 6.74 -6.31 13.05
CA GLU A 395 7.88 -5.59 12.47
C GLU A 395 7.37 -4.35 11.69
N ASN A 396 6.78 -3.43 12.43
CA ASN A 396 6.53 -2.08 11.97
C ASN A 396 6.50 -1.21 13.22
N SER A 397 7.49 -0.31 13.35
CA SER A 397 7.63 0.57 14.51
C SER A 397 6.31 1.29 14.75
N ILE A 398 5.69 1.18 15.93
CA ILE A 398 4.46 1.97 16.19
C ILE A 398 4.82 3.45 16.24
N LYS A 399 4.64 4.08 15.08
CA LYS A 399 4.53 5.52 14.90
C LYS A 399 3.19 5.95 15.48
N VAL A 400 3.15 6.24 16.78
CA VAL A 400 2.07 7.07 17.31
C VAL A 400 2.32 8.48 16.82
N GLN A 401 1.77 8.76 15.65
CA GLN A 401 1.93 9.99 14.91
C GLN A 401 1.18 11.10 15.64
N LEU A 402 1.95 12.01 16.24
CA LEU A 402 1.48 13.12 17.05
C LEU A 402 2.09 14.37 16.46
N GLU A 403 1.23 15.25 15.94
CA GLU A 403 1.60 16.57 15.37
C GLU A 403 2.80 16.52 14.40
N GLY A 404 2.86 15.46 13.59
CA GLY A 404 3.85 15.30 12.52
C GLY A 404 5.18 14.63 12.91
N GLN A 405 5.36 14.13 14.14
CA GLN A 405 6.58 13.41 14.53
C GLN A 405 6.39 11.89 14.73
N ASN A 406 7.43 11.14 14.39
CA ASN A 406 7.46 9.68 14.36
C ASN A 406 8.17 9.11 15.59
N TYR A 407 7.60 8.07 16.20
CA TYR A 407 8.22 7.29 17.28
C TYR A 407 8.22 5.80 16.95
N SER A 408 8.86 4.99 17.80
CA SER A 408 9.03 3.55 17.55
C SER A 408 8.71 2.73 18.79
N CYS A 409 7.69 1.89 18.70
CA CYS A 409 7.44 0.81 19.65
C CYS A 409 7.63 -0.56 18.97
N TYR A 410 8.14 -1.54 19.72
CA TYR A 410 8.40 -2.95 19.35
C TYR A 410 7.52 -3.89 20.15
N ARG A 411 7.31 -5.11 19.65
CA ARG A 411 6.19 -5.97 20.05
C ARG A 411 6.24 -7.34 19.36
N LYS A 412 5.55 -8.36 19.91
CA LYS A 412 5.82 -9.01 21.20
C LYS A 412 6.65 -10.27 20.91
#